data_AF-R5E4F0-F1
#
_entry.id   AF-R5E4F0-F1
#
_cell.length_a   1.000
_cell.length_b   1.000
_cell.length_c   1.000
_cell.angle_alpha   90.00
_cell.angle_beta   90.00
_cell.angle_gamma   90.00
#
_symmetry.space_group_name_H-M   'P 1'
#
loop_
_entity.id
_entity.type
_entity.pdbx_description
1 polymer ?
#
loop_
_entity_poly.entity_id
_entity_poly.type
_entity_poly.pdbx_seq_one_letter_code
_entity_poly.pdbx_strand_id
1 'polypeptide(L)'
;MDDKFREKVKRAIEDGTYKQELEKMNFDRFQSIEIQKGIQSHVDVLKYASPEFDAAQMKSIRLALEDGMDVEAFAKPEYDYIQMEEIKSAIKDGMDVAQLCNPLFDFSVMREIRMAGDYQKRILKFADEGCDSGVLKQIRLAAQADVNIDFYVQEGYDEYQLNEIRLGLMHCVDVNKYLYHEYNGEQMKQIRLGLEQKVDVSKYSMTGFSSTQMEQIRLALKDGLDVEEYGDPFVEALQIKDWREGKVPEAPRQLDENQSKEILAGLEKGLDVSLYADTDYSAEQMRQIRLGLEDNLDVSPILDKNLSAEQMCKIRRSLK
;
A
#
# COMPACT_ATOMS: atom_id res chain seq x y z
N MET A 1 17.94 -30.72 -19.20
CA MET A 1 18.65 -30.68 -20.51
C MET A 1 19.01 -32.10 -20.94
N ASP A 2 18.63 -32.51 -22.15
CA ASP A 2 19.01 -33.79 -22.76
C ASP A 2 20.53 -33.85 -23.00
N ASP A 3 21.20 -34.92 -22.57
CA ASP A 3 22.65 -35.12 -22.73
C ASP A 3 23.08 -35.01 -24.21
N LYS A 4 22.19 -35.39 -25.13
CA LYS A 4 22.41 -35.27 -26.58
C LYS A 4 22.45 -33.82 -27.05
N PHE A 5 21.74 -32.91 -26.37
CA PHE A 5 21.74 -31.49 -26.68
C PHE A 5 23.03 -30.82 -26.18
N ARG A 6 23.46 -31.13 -24.94
CA ARG A 6 24.73 -30.66 -24.38
C ARG A 6 25.91 -31.00 -25.28
N GLU A 7 25.95 -32.24 -25.76
CA GLU A 7 27.01 -32.71 -26.63
C GLU A 7 27.04 -32.00 -27.99
N LYS A 8 25.88 -31.63 -28.54
CA LYS A 8 25.81 -30.83 -29.78
C LYS A 8 26.33 -29.41 -29.59
N VAL A 9 25.94 -28.75 -28.50
CA VAL A 9 26.43 -27.40 -28.17
C VAL A 9 27.95 -27.44 -27.98
N LYS A 10 28.45 -28.44 -27.24
CA LYS A 10 29.88 -28.64 -27.03
C LYS A 10 30.65 -28.78 -28.34
N ARG A 11 30.20 -29.66 -29.24
CA ARG A 11 30.83 -29.83 -30.58
C ARG A 11 30.79 -28.55 -31.41
N ALA A 12 29.67 -27.83 -31.41
CA ALA A 12 29.56 -26.59 -32.17
C ALA A 12 30.55 -25.51 -31.66
N ILE A 13 30.84 -25.50 -30.36
CA ILE A 13 31.86 -24.63 -29.76
C ILE A 13 33.26 -25.09 -30.17
N GLU A 14 33.57 -26.39 -30.06
CA GLU A 14 34.87 -26.98 -30.43
C GLU A 14 35.20 -26.80 -31.92
N ASP A 15 34.21 -26.98 -32.80
CA ASP A 15 34.36 -26.86 -34.26
C ASP A 15 34.34 -25.40 -34.75
N GLY A 16 34.11 -24.42 -33.88
CA GLY A 16 34.01 -23.00 -34.23
C GLY A 16 32.77 -22.63 -35.08
N THR A 17 31.84 -23.56 -35.27
CA THR A 17 30.61 -23.42 -36.08
C THR A 17 29.41 -22.90 -35.27
N TYR A 18 29.60 -22.63 -33.97
CA TYR A 18 28.55 -22.23 -33.02
C TYR A 18 27.62 -21.12 -33.52
N LYS A 19 28.10 -20.12 -34.28
CA LYS A 19 27.23 -19.04 -34.80
C LYS A 19 26.08 -19.56 -35.68
N GLN A 20 26.34 -20.55 -36.53
CA GLN A 20 25.33 -21.11 -37.44
C GLN A 20 24.50 -22.21 -36.79
N GLU A 21 25.10 -22.94 -35.85
CA GLU A 21 24.44 -24.04 -35.15
C GLU A 21 23.48 -23.55 -34.05
N LEU A 22 23.80 -22.45 -33.36
CA LEU A 22 22.91 -21.84 -32.35
C LEU A 22 21.57 -21.38 -32.95
N GLU A 23 21.59 -20.81 -34.16
CA GLU A 23 20.37 -20.41 -34.87
C GLU A 23 19.43 -21.59 -35.16
N LYS A 24 19.98 -22.80 -35.31
CA LYS A 24 19.21 -24.05 -35.52
C LYS A 24 18.73 -24.68 -34.22
N MET A 25 19.22 -24.20 -33.06
CA MET A 25 18.95 -24.77 -31.74
C MET A 25 17.84 -24.02 -30.97
N ASN A 26 17.03 -23.22 -31.67
CA ASN A 26 15.94 -22.41 -31.10
C ASN A 26 16.39 -21.38 -30.06
N PHE A 27 17.64 -20.92 -30.12
CA PHE A 27 18.06 -19.77 -29.31
C PHE A 27 17.58 -18.47 -29.95
N ASP A 28 17.07 -17.56 -29.12
CA ASP A 28 16.84 -16.18 -29.53
C ASP A 28 18.16 -15.42 -29.71
N ARG A 29 18.06 -14.22 -30.29
CA ARG A 29 19.22 -13.37 -30.57
C ARG A 29 19.98 -12.96 -29.30
N PHE A 30 19.29 -12.71 -28.20
CA PHE A 30 19.89 -12.27 -26.95
C PHE A 30 20.55 -13.44 -26.21
N GLN A 31 19.92 -14.61 -26.18
CA GLN A 31 20.52 -15.87 -25.69
C GLN A 31 21.82 -16.18 -26.45
N SER A 32 21.79 -16.06 -27.78
CA SER A 32 22.97 -16.26 -28.63
C SER A 32 24.11 -15.29 -28.30
N ILE A 33 23.78 -14.02 -27.97
CA ILE A 33 24.77 -13.02 -27.55
C ILE A 33 25.41 -13.40 -26.21
N GLU A 34 24.64 -13.86 -25.23
CA GLU A 34 25.20 -14.25 -23.93
C GLU A 34 26.05 -15.53 -24.03
N ILE A 35 25.68 -16.48 -24.89
CA ILE A 35 26.53 -17.62 -25.24
C ILE A 35 27.85 -17.15 -25.86
N GLN A 36 27.79 -16.25 -26.85
CA GLN A 36 28.98 -15.69 -27.50
C GLN A 36 29.93 -14.99 -26.53
N LYS A 37 29.38 -14.18 -25.62
CA LYS A 37 30.16 -13.51 -24.57
C LYS A 37 30.83 -14.52 -23.65
N GLY A 38 30.13 -15.57 -23.24
CA GLY A 38 30.72 -16.60 -22.37
C GLY A 38 31.89 -17.34 -23.01
N ILE A 39 31.80 -17.64 -24.31
CA ILE A 39 32.91 -18.23 -25.07
C ILE A 39 34.11 -17.27 -25.10
N GLN A 40 33.86 -15.96 -25.32
CA GLN A 40 34.92 -14.94 -25.34
C GLN A 40 35.57 -14.73 -23.97
N SER A 41 34.79 -14.83 -22.90
CA SER A 41 35.27 -14.75 -21.51
C SER A 41 35.85 -16.07 -20.99
N HIS A 42 35.88 -17.13 -21.81
CA HIS A 42 36.39 -18.46 -21.45
C HIS A 42 35.70 -19.11 -20.25
N VAL A 43 34.41 -18.83 -20.04
CA VAL A 43 33.61 -19.49 -18.98
C VAL A 43 32.94 -20.76 -19.49
N ASP A 44 32.49 -21.62 -18.58
CA ASP A 44 31.78 -22.86 -18.93
C ASP A 44 30.35 -22.59 -19.41
N VAL A 45 30.23 -22.38 -20.72
CA VAL A 45 28.96 -22.09 -21.41
C VAL A 45 27.96 -23.24 -21.32
N LEU A 46 28.39 -24.49 -21.12
CA LEU A 46 27.49 -25.64 -21.06
C LEU A 46 26.58 -25.62 -19.83
N LYS A 47 26.94 -24.85 -18.79
CA LYS A 47 26.12 -24.67 -17.59
C LYS A 47 24.83 -23.90 -17.86
N TYR A 48 24.81 -22.99 -18.83
CA TYR A 48 23.67 -22.10 -19.08
C TYR A 48 23.18 -22.05 -20.52
N ALA A 49 23.85 -22.69 -21.47
CA ALA A 49 23.40 -22.78 -22.87
C ALA A 49 22.18 -23.71 -23.03
N SER A 50 21.03 -23.31 -22.46
CA SER A 50 19.74 -23.96 -22.57
C SER A 50 18.70 -23.02 -23.17
N PRO A 51 17.89 -23.43 -24.15
CA PRO A 51 16.73 -22.64 -24.57
C PRO A 51 15.70 -22.41 -23.47
N GLU A 52 15.74 -23.22 -22.40
CA GLU A 52 14.90 -23.07 -21.20
C GLU A 52 15.27 -21.83 -20.36
N PHE A 53 16.49 -21.30 -20.51
CA PHE A 53 16.90 -20.07 -19.86
C PHE A 53 16.61 -18.88 -20.75
N ASP A 54 15.94 -17.85 -20.25
CA ASP A 54 15.89 -16.57 -20.92
C ASP A 54 17.26 -15.86 -20.93
N ALA A 55 17.38 -14.80 -21.74
CA ALA A 55 18.63 -14.07 -21.87
C ALA A 55 19.09 -13.38 -20.56
N ALA A 56 18.17 -13.04 -19.64
CA ALA A 56 18.50 -12.41 -18.36
C ALA A 56 19.10 -13.44 -17.39
N GLN A 57 18.53 -14.63 -17.31
CA GLN A 57 19.08 -15.79 -16.59
C GLN A 57 20.46 -16.15 -17.14
N MET A 58 20.61 -16.29 -18.47
CA MET A 58 21.91 -16.56 -19.11
C MET A 58 22.96 -15.51 -18.77
N LYS A 59 22.59 -14.22 -18.83
CA LYS A 59 23.47 -13.12 -18.45
C LYS A 59 23.89 -13.21 -16.99
N SER A 60 22.95 -13.52 -16.09
CA SER A 60 23.21 -13.66 -14.66
C SER A 60 24.18 -14.80 -14.36
N ILE A 61 23.98 -15.96 -14.97
CA ILE A 61 24.86 -17.13 -14.83
C ILE A 61 26.24 -16.86 -15.43
N ARG A 62 26.31 -16.26 -16.63
CA ARG A 62 27.59 -15.89 -17.28
C ARG A 62 28.42 -14.97 -16.38
N LEU A 63 27.82 -13.88 -15.87
CA LEU A 63 28.52 -12.94 -15.00
C LEU A 63 29.03 -13.61 -13.72
N ALA A 64 28.25 -14.51 -13.14
CA ALA A 64 28.68 -15.27 -11.96
C ALA A 64 29.87 -16.19 -12.27
N LEU A 65 29.88 -16.86 -13.43
CA LEU A 65 31.02 -17.66 -13.87
C LEU A 65 32.26 -16.80 -14.15
N GLU A 66 32.10 -15.61 -14.71
CA GLU A 66 33.18 -14.65 -14.93
C GLU A 66 33.80 -14.18 -13.61
N ASP A 67 32.98 -14.04 -12.57
CA ASP A 67 33.40 -13.77 -11.18
C ASP A 67 34.01 -15.01 -10.48
N GLY A 68 34.05 -16.17 -11.14
CA GLY A 68 34.56 -17.43 -10.57
C GLY A 68 33.63 -18.08 -9.54
N MET A 69 32.35 -17.71 -9.50
CA MET A 69 31.35 -18.25 -8.60
C MET A 69 30.86 -19.63 -9.05
N ASP A 70 30.58 -20.52 -8.09
CA ASP A 70 29.84 -21.75 -8.39
C ASP A 70 28.36 -21.45 -8.64
N VAL A 71 27.86 -21.89 -9.80
CA VAL A 71 26.51 -21.58 -10.27
C VAL A 71 25.53 -22.73 -10.12
N GLU A 72 25.97 -23.92 -9.71
CA GLU A 72 25.11 -25.13 -9.64
C GLU A 72 23.85 -24.93 -8.77
N ALA A 73 23.95 -24.11 -7.72
CA ALA A 73 22.85 -23.85 -6.80
C ALA A 73 21.67 -23.12 -7.49
N PHE A 74 21.95 -22.18 -8.39
CA PHE A 74 20.95 -21.28 -8.97
C PHE A 74 20.83 -21.34 -10.49
N ALA A 75 21.75 -21.96 -11.22
CA ALA A 75 21.67 -22.16 -12.66
C ALA A 75 20.62 -23.23 -13.02
N LYS A 76 19.36 -22.96 -12.68
CA LYS A 76 18.20 -23.81 -12.94
C LYS A 76 17.10 -22.97 -13.58
N PRO A 77 16.43 -23.44 -14.66
CA PRO A 77 15.42 -22.66 -15.36
C PRO A 77 14.22 -22.26 -14.51
N GLU A 78 13.99 -22.97 -13.41
CA GLU A 78 12.91 -22.75 -12.44
C GLU A 78 13.05 -21.44 -11.65
N TYR A 79 14.26 -20.85 -11.59
CA TYR A 79 14.50 -19.58 -10.92
C TYR A 79 14.47 -18.42 -11.89
N ASP A 80 13.70 -17.37 -11.63
CA ASP A 80 13.84 -16.12 -12.36
C ASP A 80 15.18 -15.41 -12.07
N TYR A 81 15.51 -14.39 -12.87
CA TYR A 81 16.79 -13.70 -12.72
C TYR A 81 16.93 -13.02 -11.35
N ILE A 82 15.84 -12.60 -10.69
CA ILE A 82 15.87 -11.90 -9.41
C ILE A 82 16.15 -12.90 -8.28
N GLN A 83 15.50 -14.08 -8.31
CA GLN A 83 15.81 -15.20 -7.42
C GLN A 83 17.29 -15.61 -7.56
N MET A 84 17.82 -15.67 -8.79
CA MET A 84 19.25 -15.92 -9.01
C MET A 84 20.14 -14.85 -8.36
N GLU A 85 19.79 -13.56 -8.44
CA GLU A 85 20.56 -12.50 -7.76
C GLU A 85 20.57 -12.66 -6.22
N GLU A 86 19.45 -13.07 -5.61
CA GLU A 86 19.39 -13.33 -4.17
C GLU A 86 20.25 -14.54 -3.77
N ILE A 87 20.20 -15.64 -4.53
CA ILE A 87 21.05 -16.81 -4.28
C ILE A 87 22.53 -16.45 -4.46
N LYS A 88 22.88 -15.69 -5.51
CA LYS A 88 24.25 -15.19 -5.71
C LYS A 88 24.72 -14.31 -4.55
N SER A 89 23.84 -13.45 -4.04
CA SER A 89 24.14 -12.61 -2.88
C SER A 89 24.39 -13.48 -1.64
N ALA A 90 23.58 -14.51 -1.39
CA ALA A 90 23.79 -15.44 -0.28
C ALA A 90 25.12 -16.22 -0.40
N ILE A 91 25.49 -16.65 -1.61
CA ILE A 91 26.80 -17.29 -1.87
C ILE A 91 27.95 -16.32 -1.58
N LYS A 92 27.83 -15.05 -1.99
CA LYS A 92 28.83 -14.00 -1.69
C LYS A 92 28.96 -13.74 -0.20
N ASP A 93 27.85 -13.83 0.54
CA ASP A 93 27.82 -13.70 2.00
C ASP A 93 28.35 -14.96 2.72
N GLY A 94 28.74 -16.01 1.97
CA GLY A 94 29.27 -17.27 2.52
C GLY A 94 28.22 -18.16 3.16
N MET A 95 26.95 -17.97 2.83
CA MET A 95 25.83 -18.74 3.40
C MET A 95 25.67 -20.10 2.71
N ASP A 96 25.23 -21.10 3.47
CA ASP A 96 24.71 -22.34 2.90
C ASP A 96 23.31 -22.08 2.30
N VAL A 97 23.25 -22.05 0.98
CA VAL A 97 22.05 -21.71 0.22
C VAL A 97 21.09 -22.88 0.01
N ALA A 98 21.39 -24.08 0.50
CA ALA A 98 20.55 -25.26 0.27
C ALA A 98 19.09 -25.06 0.69
N GLN A 99 18.85 -24.34 1.80
CA GLN A 99 17.51 -24.04 2.31
C GLN A 99 16.88 -22.78 1.68
N LEU A 100 17.70 -21.94 1.05
CA LEU A 100 17.25 -20.75 0.31
C LEU A 100 16.76 -21.13 -1.09
N CYS A 101 17.41 -22.12 -1.70
CA CYS A 101 17.13 -22.65 -3.03
C CYS A 101 15.79 -23.42 -3.09
N ASN A 102 14.69 -22.70 -2.98
CA ASN A 102 13.34 -23.19 -3.21
C ASN A 102 12.66 -22.35 -4.31
N PRO A 103 12.36 -22.93 -5.49
CA PRO A 103 11.71 -22.20 -6.59
C PRO A 103 10.34 -21.61 -6.24
N LEU A 104 9.68 -22.12 -5.19
CA LEU A 104 8.39 -21.61 -4.72
C LEU A 104 8.51 -20.31 -3.93
N PHE A 105 9.69 -19.98 -3.42
CA PHE A 105 9.91 -18.72 -2.72
C PHE A 105 10.17 -17.60 -3.72
N ASP A 106 9.38 -16.54 -3.66
CA ASP A 106 9.71 -15.34 -4.41
C ASP A 106 11.00 -14.68 -3.89
N PHE A 107 11.51 -13.70 -4.64
CA PHE A 107 12.73 -13.00 -4.28
C PHE A 107 12.65 -12.26 -2.93
N SER A 108 11.46 -11.84 -2.50
CA SER A 108 11.27 -11.09 -1.25
C SER A 108 11.39 -12.04 -0.06
N VAL A 109 10.78 -13.23 -0.13
CA VAL A 109 10.94 -14.31 0.86
C VAL A 109 12.40 -14.75 0.93
N MET A 110 13.04 -14.98 -0.22
CA MET A 110 14.48 -15.33 -0.28
C MET A 110 15.34 -14.27 0.40
N ARG A 111 15.08 -12.98 0.14
CA ARG A 111 15.79 -11.88 0.77
C ARG A 111 15.64 -11.90 2.30
N GLU A 112 14.43 -12.11 2.81
CA GLU A 112 14.20 -12.15 4.27
C GLU A 112 14.89 -13.36 4.93
N ILE A 113 14.91 -14.53 4.27
CA ILE A 113 15.66 -15.71 4.72
C ILE A 113 17.17 -15.41 4.74
N ARG A 114 17.71 -14.83 3.66
CA ARG A 114 19.13 -14.45 3.56
C ARG A 114 19.54 -13.47 4.65
N MET A 115 18.71 -12.46 4.90
CA MET A 115 18.98 -11.43 5.92
C MET A 115 18.78 -11.92 7.37
N ALA A 116 18.24 -13.12 7.58
CA ALA A 116 17.87 -13.61 8.91
C ALA A 116 19.08 -13.97 9.80
N GLY A 117 20.26 -14.25 9.22
CA GLY A 117 21.44 -14.67 9.98
C GLY A 117 21.14 -15.89 10.87
N ASP A 118 21.43 -15.79 12.16
CA ASP A 118 21.19 -16.88 13.14
C ASP A 118 19.71 -17.28 13.26
N TYR A 119 18.78 -16.43 12.82
CA TYR A 119 17.34 -16.68 12.87
C TYR A 119 16.79 -17.39 11.62
N GLN A 120 17.64 -17.78 10.68
CA GLN A 120 17.23 -18.38 9.40
C GLN A 120 16.28 -19.56 9.58
N LYS A 121 16.56 -20.48 10.52
CA LYS A 121 15.68 -21.65 10.78
C LYS A 121 14.27 -21.25 11.22
N ARG A 122 14.14 -20.16 11.98
CA ARG A 122 12.84 -19.64 12.42
C ARG A 122 12.09 -19.02 11.27
N ILE A 123 12.76 -18.19 10.45
CA ILE A 123 12.14 -17.57 9.27
C ILE A 123 11.71 -18.63 8.25
N LEU A 124 12.53 -19.65 8.01
CA LEU A 124 12.19 -20.76 7.11
C LEU A 124 10.93 -21.50 7.53
N LYS A 125 10.76 -21.74 8.84
CA LYS A 125 9.52 -22.37 9.34
C LYS A 125 8.27 -21.60 8.90
N PHE A 126 8.27 -20.28 9.06
CA PHE A 126 7.14 -19.43 8.65
C PHE A 126 7.04 -19.29 7.12
N ALA A 127 8.16 -19.28 6.40
CA ALA A 127 8.17 -19.28 4.94
C ALA A 127 7.55 -20.57 4.38
N ASP A 128 7.86 -21.72 4.97
CA ASP A 128 7.27 -23.03 4.61
C ASP A 128 5.78 -23.10 4.95
N GLU A 129 5.33 -22.37 5.97
CA GLU A 129 3.90 -22.19 6.30
C GLU A 129 3.17 -21.23 5.32
N GLY A 130 3.91 -20.61 4.38
CA GLY A 130 3.36 -19.72 3.36
C GLY A 130 3.14 -18.27 3.84
N CYS A 131 3.83 -17.84 4.90
CA CYS A 131 3.76 -16.45 5.34
C CYS A 131 4.31 -15.49 4.29
N ASP A 132 3.63 -14.35 4.13
CA ASP A 132 4.06 -13.29 3.23
C ASP A 132 5.40 -12.67 3.66
N SER A 133 6.15 -12.17 2.67
CA SER A 133 7.46 -11.52 2.89
C SER A 133 7.42 -10.34 3.88
N GLY A 134 6.33 -9.57 3.92
CA GLY A 134 6.13 -8.48 4.88
C GLY A 134 6.04 -8.98 6.32
N VAL A 135 5.37 -10.12 6.53
CA VAL A 135 5.29 -10.80 7.83
C VAL A 135 6.64 -11.38 8.21
N LEU A 136 7.33 -12.06 7.29
CA LEU A 136 8.69 -12.59 7.53
C LEU A 136 9.67 -11.49 7.92
N LYS A 137 9.57 -10.32 7.27
CA LYS A 137 10.34 -9.12 7.61
C LYS A 137 10.08 -8.68 9.05
N GLN A 138 8.84 -8.65 9.52
CA GLN A 138 8.55 -8.30 10.91
C GLN A 138 9.08 -9.35 11.89
N ILE A 139 9.00 -10.64 11.58
CA ILE A 139 9.57 -11.71 12.42
C ILE A 139 11.09 -11.55 12.53
N ARG A 140 11.77 -11.27 11.41
CA ARG A 140 13.22 -11.03 11.39
C ARG A 140 13.59 -9.81 12.23
N LEU A 141 12.90 -8.69 12.03
CA LEU A 141 13.16 -7.45 12.79
C LEU A 141 12.87 -7.62 14.28
N ALA A 142 11.81 -8.37 14.64
CA ALA A 142 11.50 -8.68 16.03
C ALA A 142 12.59 -9.54 16.66
N ALA A 143 13.05 -10.59 15.97
CA ALA A 143 14.14 -11.43 16.45
C ALA A 143 15.45 -10.65 16.64
N GLN A 144 15.79 -9.74 15.72
CA GLN A 144 16.96 -8.85 15.87
C GLN A 144 16.85 -7.91 17.07
N ALA A 145 15.64 -7.56 17.48
CA ALA A 145 15.35 -6.73 18.64
C ALA A 145 15.12 -7.54 19.94
N ASP A 146 15.34 -8.86 19.92
CA ASP A 146 15.03 -9.79 21.03
C ASP A 146 13.55 -9.73 21.48
N VAL A 147 12.65 -9.52 20.51
CA VAL A 147 11.20 -9.50 20.70
C VAL A 147 10.58 -10.72 20.01
N ASN A 148 9.63 -11.37 20.67
CA ASN A 148 8.87 -12.47 20.08
C ASN A 148 7.45 -12.00 19.68
N ILE A 149 7.13 -12.10 18.39
CA ILE A 149 5.81 -11.80 17.84
C ILE A 149 5.09 -13.02 17.23
N ASP A 150 5.60 -14.24 17.43
CA ASP A 150 5.08 -15.47 16.79
C ASP A 150 3.59 -15.69 17.07
N PHE A 151 3.14 -15.40 18.30
CA PHE A 151 1.74 -15.49 18.67
C PHE A 151 0.87 -14.61 17.76
N TYR A 152 1.26 -13.35 17.55
CA TYR A 152 0.50 -12.43 16.70
C TYR A 152 0.57 -12.81 15.21
N VAL A 153 1.67 -13.40 14.77
CA VAL A 153 1.73 -13.96 13.40
C VAL A 153 0.69 -15.06 13.23
N GLN A 154 0.59 -15.96 14.22
CA GLN A 154 -0.37 -17.08 14.20
C GLN A 154 -1.83 -16.62 14.32
N GLU A 155 -2.08 -15.53 15.05
CA GLU A 155 -3.41 -14.89 15.13
C GLU A 155 -3.79 -14.11 13.86
N GLY A 156 -2.93 -14.09 12.84
CA GLY A 156 -3.25 -13.58 11.51
C GLY A 156 -3.16 -12.06 11.35
N TYR A 157 -2.36 -11.38 12.18
CA TYR A 157 -2.10 -9.95 11.99
C TYR A 157 -1.23 -9.69 10.75
N ASP A 158 -1.54 -8.63 10.00
CA ASP A 158 -0.81 -8.25 8.79
C ASP A 158 0.55 -7.56 9.07
N GLU A 159 1.33 -7.28 8.03
CA GLU A 159 2.67 -6.68 8.17
C GLU A 159 2.68 -5.31 8.88
N TYR A 160 1.63 -4.50 8.73
CA TYR A 160 1.53 -3.17 9.31
C TYR A 160 1.10 -3.26 10.76
N GLN A 161 0.16 -4.15 11.07
CA GLN A 161 -0.26 -4.43 12.44
C GLN A 161 0.90 -5.04 13.25
N LEU A 162 1.59 -6.04 12.70
CA LEU A 162 2.77 -6.66 13.32
C LEU A 162 3.90 -5.65 13.53
N ASN A 163 4.07 -4.67 12.63
CA ASN A 163 5.02 -3.57 12.82
C ASN A 163 4.73 -2.77 14.10
N GLU A 164 3.48 -2.38 14.32
CA GLU A 164 3.10 -1.59 15.50
C GLU A 164 3.07 -2.41 16.78
N ILE A 165 2.76 -3.72 16.71
CA ILE A 165 2.91 -4.63 17.85
C ILE A 165 4.38 -4.76 18.23
N ARG A 166 5.26 -5.03 17.26
CA ARG A 166 6.71 -5.14 17.47
C ARG A 166 7.27 -3.86 18.10
N LEU A 167 6.94 -2.69 17.54
CA LEU A 167 7.37 -1.40 18.11
C LEU A 167 6.82 -1.19 19.52
N GLY A 168 5.56 -1.53 19.77
CA GLY A 168 4.97 -1.40 21.10
C GLY A 168 5.67 -2.23 22.17
N LEU A 169 6.02 -3.48 21.84
CA LEU A 169 6.80 -4.36 22.70
C LEU A 169 8.21 -3.79 22.94
N MET A 170 8.87 -3.27 21.90
CA MET A 170 10.19 -2.62 22.03
C MET A 170 10.16 -1.36 22.91
N HIS A 171 9.07 -0.59 22.86
CA HIS A 171 8.88 0.62 23.67
C HIS A 171 8.25 0.34 25.04
N CYS A 172 8.00 -0.93 25.37
CA CYS A 172 7.38 -1.37 26.62
C CYS A 172 6.02 -0.72 26.91
N VAL A 173 5.20 -0.50 25.88
CA VAL A 173 3.80 -0.06 26.03
C VAL A 173 2.83 -1.24 26.07
N ASP A 174 1.65 -1.03 26.64
CA ASP A 174 0.61 -2.06 26.73
C ASP A 174 -0.05 -2.31 25.36
N VAL A 175 0.48 -3.29 24.62
CA VAL A 175 0.01 -3.67 23.28
C VAL A 175 -1.46 -4.11 23.28
N ASN A 176 -1.96 -4.67 24.39
CA ASN A 176 -3.34 -5.16 24.48
C ASN A 176 -4.39 -4.06 24.25
N LYS A 177 -4.01 -2.79 24.39
CA LYS A 177 -4.88 -1.65 24.13
C LYS A 177 -5.25 -1.46 22.66
N TYR A 178 -4.52 -2.09 21.73
CA TYR A 178 -4.73 -1.89 20.31
C TYR A 178 -4.61 -3.17 19.48
N LEU A 179 -4.84 -4.34 20.10
CA LEU A 179 -4.86 -5.64 19.41
C LEU A 179 -6.19 -5.95 18.69
N TYR A 180 -7.12 -5.01 18.56
CA TYR A 180 -8.35 -5.28 17.80
C TYR A 180 -8.04 -5.46 16.31
N HIS A 181 -8.43 -6.60 15.74
CA HIS A 181 -8.22 -6.91 14.32
C HIS A 181 -8.89 -5.90 13.38
N GLU A 182 -9.91 -5.19 13.85
CA GLU A 182 -10.58 -4.11 13.12
C GLU A 182 -9.70 -2.87 12.94
N TYR A 183 -8.63 -2.70 13.74
CA TYR A 183 -7.69 -1.62 13.52
C TYR A 183 -6.70 -1.95 12.41
N ASN A 184 -6.57 -1.03 11.46
CA ASN A 184 -5.43 -1.06 10.54
C ASN A 184 -4.13 -0.58 11.24
N GLY A 185 -2.99 -0.84 10.62
CA GLY A 185 -1.69 -0.44 11.18
C GLY A 185 -1.56 1.07 11.47
N GLU A 186 -2.19 1.96 10.69
CA GLU A 186 -2.12 3.40 10.96
C GLU A 186 -2.95 3.81 12.19
N GLN A 187 -4.08 3.15 12.47
CA GLN A 187 -4.81 3.34 13.72
C GLN A 187 -4.01 2.80 14.92
N MET A 188 -3.46 1.58 14.81
CA MET A 188 -2.60 0.99 15.85
C MET A 188 -1.41 1.89 16.17
N LYS A 189 -0.81 2.50 15.14
CA LYS A 189 0.28 3.47 15.28
C LYS A 189 -0.10 4.69 16.11
N GLN A 190 -1.28 5.28 15.91
CA GLN A 190 -1.72 6.41 16.73
C GLN A 190 -1.97 5.99 18.18
N ILE A 191 -2.52 4.80 18.42
CA ILE A 191 -2.71 4.30 19.79
C ILE A 191 -1.35 4.04 20.45
N ARG A 192 -0.42 3.34 19.77
CA ARG A 192 0.96 3.12 20.26
C ARG A 192 1.66 4.44 20.60
N LEU A 193 1.67 5.41 19.68
CA LEU A 193 2.29 6.72 19.92
C LEU A 193 1.66 7.46 21.09
N GLY A 194 0.36 7.31 21.31
CA GLY A 194 -0.32 7.87 22.47
C GLY A 194 0.13 7.23 23.78
N LEU A 195 0.26 5.90 23.82
CA LEU A 195 0.77 5.18 24.97
C LEU A 195 2.23 5.57 25.29
N GLU A 196 3.07 5.71 24.27
CA GLU A 196 4.47 6.19 24.43
C GLU A 196 4.53 7.61 25.01
N GLN A 197 3.57 8.46 24.62
CA GLN A 197 3.43 9.84 25.11
C GLN A 197 2.70 9.92 26.46
N LYS A 198 2.19 8.80 26.98
CA LYS A 198 1.39 8.70 28.21
C LYS A 198 0.12 9.56 28.18
N VAL A 199 -0.49 9.73 27.00
CA VAL A 199 -1.82 10.35 26.87
C VAL A 199 -2.92 9.32 27.04
N ASP A 200 -4.13 9.77 27.37
CA ASP A 200 -5.29 8.88 27.56
C ASP A 200 -5.83 8.39 26.20
N VAL A 201 -5.35 7.23 25.75
CA VAL A 201 -5.77 6.63 24.48
C VAL A 201 -7.23 6.21 24.45
N SER A 202 -7.89 6.02 25.62
CA SER A 202 -9.29 5.60 25.70
C SER A 202 -10.25 6.59 25.06
N LYS A 203 -9.82 7.86 24.92
CA LYS A 203 -10.59 8.94 24.30
C LYS A 203 -10.74 8.80 22.79
N TYR A 204 -9.83 8.07 22.12
CA TYR A 204 -9.83 7.97 20.66
C TYR A 204 -9.58 6.57 20.13
N SER A 205 -9.30 5.58 20.98
CA SER A 205 -9.19 4.18 20.59
C SER A 205 -10.58 3.58 20.32
N MET A 206 -11.21 3.99 19.21
CA MET A 206 -12.50 3.48 18.76
C MET A 206 -12.42 3.12 17.28
N THR A 207 -13.00 1.99 16.89
CA THR A 207 -12.96 1.48 15.51
C THR A 207 -13.64 2.42 14.49
N GLY A 208 -14.53 3.29 14.95
CA GLY A 208 -15.20 4.31 14.13
C GLY A 208 -14.32 5.51 13.74
N PHE A 209 -13.18 5.74 14.41
CA PHE A 209 -12.29 6.84 14.07
C PHE A 209 -11.29 6.44 13.00
N SER A 210 -11.13 7.29 11.98
CA SER A 210 -10.01 7.23 11.04
C SER A 210 -8.68 7.50 11.75
N SER A 211 -7.57 7.00 11.18
CA SER A 211 -6.23 7.24 11.73
C SER A 211 -5.86 8.73 11.78
N THR A 212 -6.39 9.56 10.88
CA THR A 212 -6.18 11.02 10.87
C THR A 212 -6.95 11.72 11.99
N GLN A 213 -8.19 11.29 12.29
CA GLN A 213 -8.92 11.77 13.47
C GLN A 213 -8.16 11.39 14.75
N MET A 214 -7.75 10.11 14.87
CA MET A 214 -6.96 9.64 16.01
C MET A 214 -5.67 10.44 16.18
N GLU A 215 -4.98 10.78 15.10
CA GLU A 215 -3.79 11.62 15.13
C GLU A 215 -4.08 13.00 15.72
N GLN A 216 -5.13 13.68 15.27
CA GLN A 216 -5.47 15.01 15.78
C GLN A 216 -5.89 14.98 17.24
N ILE A 217 -6.69 13.99 17.65
CA ILE A 217 -7.09 13.83 19.05
C ILE A 217 -5.87 13.52 19.93
N ARG A 218 -4.97 12.63 19.49
CA ARG A 218 -3.70 12.35 20.18
C ARG A 218 -2.86 13.62 20.33
N LEU A 219 -2.73 14.43 19.29
CA LEU A 219 -1.98 15.69 19.34
C LEU A 219 -2.63 16.69 20.30
N ALA A 220 -3.96 16.81 20.29
CA ALA A 220 -4.69 17.67 21.22
C ALA A 220 -4.46 17.26 22.68
N LEU A 221 -4.55 15.95 22.99
CA LEU A 221 -4.23 15.42 24.31
C LEU A 221 -2.77 15.67 24.70
N LYS A 222 -1.84 15.52 23.77
CA LYS A 222 -0.41 15.82 23.99
C LYS A 222 -0.18 17.29 24.33
N ASP A 223 -0.94 18.18 23.69
CA ASP A 223 -0.91 19.64 23.92
C ASP A 223 -1.68 20.03 25.21
N GLY A 224 -2.31 19.06 25.90
CA GLY A 224 -3.04 19.26 27.15
C GLY A 224 -4.45 19.85 26.97
N LEU A 225 -5.01 19.78 25.76
CA LEU A 225 -6.36 20.24 25.45
C LEU A 225 -7.40 19.21 25.91
N ASP A 226 -8.59 19.72 26.25
CA ASP A 226 -9.77 18.88 26.46
C ASP A 226 -10.30 18.38 25.11
N VAL A 227 -10.61 17.08 25.05
CA VAL A 227 -10.97 16.39 23.81
C VAL A 227 -12.39 15.80 23.84
N GLU A 228 -13.19 16.10 24.86
CA GLU A 228 -14.58 15.66 24.93
C GLU A 228 -15.39 16.09 23.69
N GLU A 229 -15.12 17.29 23.15
CA GLU A 229 -15.75 17.80 21.92
C GLU A 229 -15.23 17.14 20.64
N TYR A 230 -14.09 16.44 20.69
CA TYR A 230 -13.52 15.73 19.55
C TYR A 230 -14.00 14.27 19.46
N GLY A 231 -14.85 13.83 20.39
CA GLY A 231 -15.32 12.45 20.53
C GLY A 231 -16.35 12.00 19.48
N ASP A 232 -16.75 12.85 18.55
CA ASP A 232 -17.74 12.51 17.51
C ASP A 232 -17.03 11.94 16.26
N PRO A 233 -17.27 10.66 15.89
CA PRO A 233 -16.70 10.03 14.69
C PRO A 233 -17.07 10.71 13.37
N PHE A 234 -18.12 11.54 13.34
CA PHE A 234 -18.55 12.28 12.16
C PHE A 234 -17.81 13.61 11.97
N VAL A 235 -17.04 14.07 12.97
CA VAL A 235 -16.22 15.28 12.86
C VAL A 235 -14.99 14.99 12.03
N GLU A 236 -14.78 15.75 10.96
CA GLU A 236 -13.63 15.53 10.08
C GLU A 236 -12.30 15.88 10.77
N ALA A 237 -11.23 15.14 10.45
CA ALA A 237 -9.90 15.39 11.02
C ALA A 237 -9.42 16.84 10.79
N LEU A 238 -9.81 17.49 9.69
CA LEU A 238 -9.46 18.88 9.43
C LEU A 238 -10.12 19.84 10.41
N GLN A 239 -11.38 19.58 10.80
CA GLN A 239 -12.10 20.37 11.80
C GLN A 239 -11.43 20.23 13.17
N ILE A 240 -11.06 19.00 13.57
CA ILE A 240 -10.31 18.76 14.82
C ILE A 240 -8.98 19.52 14.81
N LYS A 241 -8.28 19.52 13.68
CA LYS A 241 -7.02 20.26 13.52
C LYS A 241 -7.23 21.77 13.69
N ASP A 242 -8.26 22.34 13.05
CA ASP A 242 -8.56 23.75 13.15
C ASP A 242 -8.92 24.15 14.59
N TRP A 243 -9.74 23.35 15.28
CA TRP A 243 -10.05 23.53 16.70
C TRP A 243 -8.80 23.48 17.59
N ARG A 244 -7.92 22.49 17.38
CA ARG A 244 -6.64 22.36 18.09
C ARG A 244 -5.71 23.57 17.85
N GLU A 245 -5.72 24.13 16.64
CA GLU A 245 -4.93 25.31 16.27
C GLU A 245 -5.59 26.64 16.67
N GLY A 246 -6.76 26.60 17.33
CA GLY A 246 -7.51 27.79 17.73
C GLY A 246 -8.07 28.57 16.54
N LYS A 247 -8.17 27.95 15.36
CA LYS A 247 -8.88 28.50 14.22
C LYS A 247 -10.36 28.31 14.48
N VAL A 248 -11.08 29.43 14.57
CA VAL A 248 -12.53 29.42 14.71
C VAL A 248 -13.09 28.69 13.49
N PRO A 249 -13.86 27.61 13.66
CA PRO A 249 -14.52 26.97 12.53
C PRO A 249 -15.37 28.04 11.85
N GLU A 250 -15.24 28.22 10.52
CA GLU A 250 -16.29 28.91 9.78
C GLU A 250 -17.57 28.13 10.10
N ALA A 251 -18.46 28.74 10.90
CA ALA A 251 -19.72 28.12 11.24
C ALA A 251 -20.35 27.61 9.93
N PRO A 252 -20.96 26.41 9.90
CA PRO A 252 -21.76 26.00 8.75
C PRO A 252 -22.68 27.18 8.43
N ARG A 253 -22.58 27.73 7.20
CA ARG A 253 -23.22 28.99 6.83
C ARG A 253 -24.66 28.93 7.32
N GLN A 254 -24.99 29.69 8.36
CA GLN A 254 -26.34 29.68 8.88
C GLN A 254 -27.21 30.41 7.85
N LEU A 255 -28.44 29.93 7.66
CA LEU A 255 -29.42 30.66 6.87
C LEU A 255 -29.56 32.05 7.48
N ASP A 256 -29.36 33.09 6.66
CA ASP A 256 -29.60 34.45 7.08
C ASP A 256 -31.10 34.66 7.36
N GLU A 257 -31.43 35.76 8.05
CA GLU A 257 -32.81 36.06 8.44
C GLU A 257 -33.76 36.14 7.23
N ASN A 258 -33.26 36.56 6.06
CA ASN A 258 -34.05 36.72 4.86
C ASN A 258 -34.26 35.37 4.14
N GLN A 259 -33.23 34.52 4.07
CA GLN A 259 -33.35 33.14 3.60
C GLN A 259 -34.36 32.37 4.45
N SER A 260 -34.29 32.54 5.77
CA SER A 260 -35.24 31.94 6.72
C SER A 260 -36.68 32.41 6.49
N LYS A 261 -36.90 33.71 6.21
CA LYS A 261 -38.22 34.26 5.88
C LYS A 261 -38.81 33.64 4.61
N GLU A 262 -37.99 33.41 3.58
CA GLU A 262 -38.46 32.81 2.34
C GLU A 262 -38.85 31.33 2.53
N ILE A 263 -38.06 30.58 3.28
CA ILE A 263 -38.38 29.19 3.65
C ILE A 263 -39.68 29.13 4.48
N LEU A 264 -39.83 30.01 5.48
CA LEU A 264 -41.04 30.09 6.29
C LEU A 264 -42.27 30.44 5.42
N ALA A 265 -42.16 31.42 4.52
CA ALA A 265 -43.23 31.78 3.61
C ALA A 265 -43.62 30.64 2.65
N GLY A 266 -42.67 29.80 2.24
CA GLY A 266 -42.95 28.60 1.46
C GLY A 266 -43.67 27.51 2.26
N LEU A 267 -43.23 27.28 3.51
CA LEU A 267 -43.87 26.34 4.42
C LEU A 267 -45.31 26.75 4.76
N GLU A 268 -45.57 28.04 5.02
CA GLU A 268 -46.92 28.57 5.28
C GLU A 268 -47.90 28.30 4.11
N LYS A 269 -47.37 28.24 2.89
CA LYS A 269 -48.14 27.96 1.67
C LYS A 269 -48.14 26.49 1.26
N GLY A 270 -47.51 25.61 2.05
CA GLY A 270 -47.44 24.17 1.79
C GLY A 270 -46.57 23.78 0.60
N LEU A 271 -45.58 24.59 0.25
CA LEU A 271 -44.66 24.34 -0.87
C LEU A 271 -43.51 23.41 -0.45
N ASP A 272 -42.92 22.71 -1.42
CA ASP A 272 -41.72 21.90 -1.20
C ASP A 272 -40.47 22.80 -1.07
N VAL A 273 -40.13 23.14 0.17
CA VAL A 273 -38.97 23.98 0.48
C VAL A 273 -37.64 23.26 0.33
N SER A 274 -37.62 21.93 0.23
CA SER A 274 -36.36 21.17 0.09
C SER A 274 -35.61 21.51 -1.21
N LEU A 275 -36.33 22.03 -2.21
CA LEU A 275 -35.78 22.43 -3.50
C LEU A 275 -34.89 23.69 -3.42
N TYR A 276 -35.06 24.52 -2.39
CA TYR A 276 -34.36 25.80 -2.28
C TYR A 276 -33.88 26.18 -0.88
N ALA A 277 -34.14 25.37 0.15
CA ALA A 277 -33.63 25.56 1.51
C ALA A 277 -32.13 25.20 1.61
N ASP A 278 -31.30 25.91 0.85
CA ASP A 278 -29.86 25.72 0.71
C ASP A 278 -29.15 27.06 0.87
N THR A 279 -28.12 27.08 1.71
CA THR A 279 -27.37 28.29 2.08
C THR A 279 -26.62 28.94 0.91
N ASP A 280 -26.44 28.22 -0.19
CA ASP A 280 -25.82 28.75 -1.41
C ASP A 280 -26.76 29.64 -2.22
N TYR A 281 -28.09 29.58 -2.00
CA TYR A 281 -29.03 30.51 -2.61
C TYR A 281 -29.15 31.79 -1.80
N SER A 282 -28.98 32.95 -2.41
CA SER A 282 -29.43 34.21 -1.79
C SER A 282 -30.95 34.21 -1.56
N ALA A 283 -31.42 34.98 -0.58
CA ALA A 283 -32.85 35.13 -0.30
C ALA A 283 -33.67 35.53 -1.55
N GLU A 284 -33.10 36.34 -2.45
CA GLU A 284 -33.79 36.73 -3.70
C GLU A 284 -33.87 35.59 -4.72
N GLN A 285 -32.90 34.68 -4.75
CA GLN A 285 -32.99 33.46 -5.58
C GLN A 285 -34.05 32.51 -5.00
N MET A 286 -34.03 32.27 -3.69
CA MET A 286 -35.06 31.49 -2.98
C MET A 286 -36.46 32.05 -3.25
N ARG A 287 -36.61 33.38 -3.22
CA ARG A 287 -37.87 34.06 -3.55
C ARG A 287 -38.36 33.77 -4.96
N GLN A 288 -37.49 33.72 -5.97
CA GLN A 288 -37.92 33.38 -7.34
C GLN A 288 -38.37 31.93 -7.45
N ILE A 289 -37.67 31.00 -6.79
CA ILE A 289 -38.06 29.58 -6.77
C ILE A 289 -39.42 29.44 -6.06
N ARG A 290 -39.58 30.05 -4.89
CA ARG A 290 -40.86 30.07 -4.15
C ARG A 290 -42.00 30.64 -4.99
N LEU A 291 -41.82 31.80 -5.64
CA LEU A 291 -42.85 32.39 -6.49
C LEU A 291 -43.20 31.50 -7.69
N GLY A 292 -42.23 30.75 -8.24
CA GLY A 292 -42.49 29.77 -9.29
C GLY A 292 -43.36 28.61 -8.80
N LEU A 293 -43.05 28.08 -7.61
CA LEU A 293 -43.85 27.04 -6.96
C LEU A 293 -45.26 27.51 -6.61
N GLU A 294 -45.42 28.76 -6.13
CA GLU A 294 -46.73 29.36 -5.85
C GLU A 294 -47.60 29.51 -7.09
N ASP A 295 -46.99 29.84 -8.22
CA ASP A 295 -47.66 29.93 -9.52
C ASP A 295 -47.90 28.53 -10.14
N ASN A 296 -47.58 27.43 -9.44
CA ASN A 296 -47.60 26.03 -9.92
C ASN A 296 -46.77 25.80 -11.20
N LEU A 297 -45.66 26.52 -11.36
CA LEU A 297 -44.73 26.36 -12.48
C LEU A 297 -43.68 25.29 -12.20
N ASP A 298 -43.17 24.65 -13.25
CA ASP A 298 -41.97 23.82 -13.14
C ASP A 298 -40.74 24.70 -12.92
N VAL A 299 -40.18 24.62 -11.70
CA VAL A 299 -39.02 25.43 -11.29
C VAL A 299 -37.68 24.82 -11.66
N SER A 300 -37.64 23.61 -12.23
CA SER A 300 -36.39 22.94 -12.64
C SER A 300 -35.43 23.83 -13.44
N PRO A 301 -35.89 24.68 -14.39
CA PRO A 301 -35.01 25.57 -15.17
C PRO A 301 -34.33 26.69 -14.38
N ILE A 302 -34.74 26.93 -13.12
CA ILE A 302 -34.23 28.01 -12.27
C ILE A 302 -33.54 27.50 -11.00
N LEU A 303 -33.33 26.19 -10.84
CA LEU A 303 -32.59 25.59 -9.71
C LEU A 303 -31.05 25.61 -9.87
N ASP A 304 -30.53 26.50 -10.71
CA ASP A 304 -29.07 26.68 -10.86
C ASP A 304 -28.58 27.81 -9.95
N LYS A 305 -27.74 27.45 -8.98
CA LYS A 305 -27.14 28.35 -7.99
C LYS A 305 -26.32 29.48 -8.61
N ASN A 306 -25.82 29.31 -9.84
CA ASN A 306 -25.03 30.32 -10.55
C ASN A 306 -25.90 31.40 -11.22
N LEU A 307 -27.22 31.22 -11.32
CA LEU A 307 -28.11 32.20 -11.90
C LEU A 307 -28.42 33.32 -10.90
N SER A 308 -28.26 34.58 -11.33
CA SER A 308 -28.74 35.71 -10.53
C SER A 308 -30.27 35.69 -10.39
N ALA A 309 -30.79 36.26 -9.30
CA ALA A 309 -32.23 36.37 -9.07
C ALA A 309 -32.96 37.09 -10.22
N GLU A 310 -32.31 38.03 -10.91
CA GLU A 310 -32.85 38.69 -12.10
C GLU A 310 -33.00 37.74 -13.29
N GLN A 311 -32.01 36.89 -13.53
CA GLN A 311 -32.08 35.86 -14.57
C GLN A 311 -33.17 34.85 -14.25
N MET A 312 -33.25 34.38 -13.01
CA MET A 312 -34.31 33.48 -12.54
C MET A 312 -35.70 34.12 -12.69
N CYS A 313 -35.84 35.42 -12.40
CA CYS A 313 -37.09 36.15 -12.61
C CYS A 313 -37.50 36.21 -14.09
N LYS A 314 -36.55 36.46 -15.00
CA LYS A 314 -36.80 36.47 -16.45
C LYS A 314 -37.24 35.08 -16.95
N ILE A 315 -36.52 34.04 -16.55
CA ILE A 315 -36.84 32.65 -16.92
C ILE A 315 -38.21 32.26 -16.36
N ARG A 316 -38.47 32.49 -15.06
CA ARG A 316 -39.77 32.21 -14.43
C ARG A 316 -40.93 32.91 -15.14
N ARG A 317 -40.77 34.18 -15.54
CA ARG A 317 -41.82 34.92 -16.25
C ARG A 317 -42.09 34.37 -17.66
N SER A 318 -41.09 33.78 -18.30
CA SER A 318 -41.27 33.12 -19.61
C SER A 318 -41.96 31.75 -19.52
N LEU A 319 -42.12 31.19 -18.32
CA LEU A 319 -42.82 29.92 -18.08
C LEU A 319 -44.32 30.09 -17.80
N LYS A 320 -44.83 31.33 -17.70
CA LYS A 320 -46.25 31.65 -17.54
C LYS A 320 -46.97 31.69 -18.89
#